data_AF-A0A2I0JKX3-F1
#
_entry.id   AF-A0A2I0JKX3-F1
#
_cell.length_a   1.000
_cell.length_b   1.000
_cell.length_c   1.000
_cell.angle_alpha   90.00
_cell.angle_beta   90.00
_cell.angle_gamma   90.00
#
_symmetry.space_group_name_H-M   'P 1'
#
loop_
_entity.id
_entity.type
_entity.pdbx_description
1 polymer ?
#
loop_
_entity_poly.entity_id
_entity_poly.type
_entity_poly.pdbx_seq_one_letter_code
_entity_poly.pdbx_strand_id
1 'polypeptide(L)'
;MLTIFQTLGQWKTKDAKLVPYHEYLEKLTENFEDISFTYTPRMTNQFADALASLASMVSITKENLIEPVEIEIAEGPAHCNSIETSEAKP
;
A
#
# COMPACT_ATOMS: atom_id res chain seq x y z
N MET A 1 -11.77 -2.33 9.36
CA MET A 1 -13.22 -2.53 9.17
C MET A 1 -13.92 -1.27 8.69
N LEU A 2 -13.76 -0.11 9.34
CA LEU A 2 -14.45 1.15 9.00
C LEU A 2 -14.41 1.49 7.50
N THR A 3 -13.24 1.45 6.88
CA THR A 3 -13.07 1.74 5.44
C THR A 3 -13.80 0.74 4.56
N ILE A 4 -13.70 -0.56 4.83
CA ILE A 4 -14.44 -1.61 4.09
C ILE A 4 -15.96 -1.37 4.17
N PHE A 5 -16.48 -1.09 5.36
CA PHE A 5 -17.92 -0.83 5.54
C PHE A 5 -18.39 0.46 4.86
N GLN A 6 -17.53 1.49 4.80
CA GLN A 6 -17.82 2.71 4.07
C GLN A 6 -17.81 2.48 2.56
N THR A 7 -16.81 1.78 2.07
CA THR A 7 -16.68 1.39 0.66
C THR A 7 -17.84 0.52 0.18
N LEU A 8 -18.34 -0.39 1.01
CA LEU A 8 -19.53 -1.21 0.71
C LEU A 8 -20.86 -0.42 0.79
N GLY A 9 -20.81 0.90 0.99
CA GLY A 9 -21.98 1.76 1.15
C GLY A 9 -22.79 1.50 2.44
N GLN A 10 -22.31 0.61 3.31
CA GLN A 10 -23.03 0.23 4.52
C GLN A 10 -23.01 1.37 5.53
N TRP A 11 -21.88 2.08 5.64
CA TRP A 11 -21.70 3.20 6.58
C TRP A 11 -21.33 4.49 5.84
N LYS A 12 -21.91 5.63 6.24
CA LYS A 12 -21.52 6.95 5.69
C LYS A 12 -20.39 7.59 6.51
N THR A 13 -19.41 8.20 5.85
CA THR A 13 -18.44 9.07 6.53
C THR A 13 -19.07 10.42 6.86
N LYS A 14 -18.86 10.91 8.08
CA LYS A 14 -19.28 12.25 8.52
C LYS A 14 -18.13 13.25 8.52
N ASP A 15 -16.90 12.77 8.37
CA ASP A 15 -15.73 13.63 8.29
C ASP A 15 -15.64 14.23 6.89
N ALA A 16 -15.81 15.55 6.81
CA ALA A 16 -15.75 16.31 5.57
C ALA A 16 -14.42 16.11 4.81
N LYS A 17 -13.32 15.80 5.51
CA LYS A 17 -12.02 15.51 4.87
C LYS A 17 -12.02 14.18 4.14
N LEU A 18 -12.87 13.24 4.54
CA LEU A 18 -12.94 11.88 3.98
C LEU A 18 -13.99 11.74 2.87
N VAL A 19 -14.96 12.66 2.77
CA VAL A 19 -16.00 12.65 1.74
C VAL A 19 -15.41 12.56 0.32
N PRO A 20 -14.41 13.38 -0.08
CA PRO A 20 -13.88 13.32 -1.44
C PRO A 20 -13.22 11.98 -1.79
N TYR A 21 -12.60 11.33 -0.81
CA TYR A 21 -11.95 10.03 -1.01
C TYR A 21 -12.97 8.91 -1.17
N HIS A 22 -14.10 9.00 -0.48
CA HIS A 22 -15.19 8.04 -0.61
C HIS A 22 -15.88 8.15 -1.98
N GLU A 23 -16.20 9.36 -2.43
CA GLU A 23 -16.75 9.62 -3.77
C GLU A 23 -15.81 9.13 -4.88
N TYR A 24 -14.50 9.38 -4.73
CA TYR A 24 -13.50 8.87 -5.68
C TYR A 24 -13.48 7.34 -5.71
N LEU A 25 -13.56 6.69 -4.55
CA LEU A 25 -13.55 5.25 -4.45
C LEU A 25 -14.79 4.65 -5.11
N GLU A 26 -15.98 5.21 -4.90
CA GLU A 26 -17.21 4.76 -5.59
C GLU A 26 -17.03 4.80 -7.12
N LYS A 27 -16.53 5.93 -7.65
CA LYS A 27 -16.23 6.06 -9.08
C LYS A 27 -15.17 5.07 -9.56
N LEU A 28 -14.18 4.75 -8.72
CA LEU A 28 -13.16 3.76 -9.05
C LEU A 28 -13.77 2.35 -9.16
N THR A 29 -14.70 1.99 -8.28
CA THR A 29 -15.36 0.68 -8.30
C THR A 29 -16.17 0.43 -9.58
N GLU A 30 -16.70 1.48 -10.22
CA GLU A 30 -17.40 1.38 -11.52
C GLU A 30 -16.51 0.87 -12.67
N ASN A 31 -15.19 0.91 -12.51
CA ASN A 31 -14.25 0.42 -13.53
C ASN A 31 -14.05 -1.11 -13.48
N PHE A 32 -14.63 -1.80 -12.50
CA PHE A 32 -14.48 -3.24 -12.32
C PHE A 32 -15.83 -3.94 -12.57
N GLU A 33 -15.80 -5.08 -13.25
CA GLU A 33 -17.00 -5.91 -13.46
C GLU A 33 -17.52 -6.49 -12.14
N ASP A 34 -16.60 -6.91 -11.26
CA ASP A 34 -16.89 -7.33 -9.90
C ASP A 34 -15.75 -6.94 -8.96
N ILE A 35 -16.07 -6.62 -7.71
CA ILE A 35 -15.08 -6.27 -6.67
C ILE A 35 -15.52 -6.79 -5.31
N SER A 36 -14.56 -7.33 -4.56
CA SER A 36 -14.78 -7.81 -3.19
C SER A 36 -13.79 -7.17 -2.22
N PHE A 37 -14.24 -6.98 -0.98
CA PHE A 37 -13.44 -6.36 0.07
C PHE A 37 -13.32 -7.32 1.25
N THR A 38 -12.10 -7.73 1.55
CA THR A 38 -11.80 -8.67 2.64
C THR A 38 -10.94 -7.99 3.69
N TYR A 39 -11.27 -8.22 4.97
CA TYR A 39 -10.43 -7.75 6.06
C TYR A 39 -9.20 -8.66 6.20
N THR A 40 -8.02 -8.06 6.06
CA THR A 40 -6.73 -8.72 6.28
C THR A 40 -6.05 -8.10 7.50
N PRO A 41 -5.70 -8.90 8.54
CA PRO A 41 -4.95 -8.41 9.69
C PRO A 41 -3.64 -7.70 9.29
N ARG A 42 -3.21 -6.71 10.09
CA ARG A 42 -1.97 -5.95 9.79
C ARG A 42 -0.75 -6.85 9.59
N MET A 43 -0.59 -7.89 10.41
CA MET A 43 0.52 -8.84 10.34
C MET A 43 0.58 -9.58 9.00
N THR A 44 -0.57 -9.80 8.35
CA THR A 44 -0.64 -10.45 7.04
C THR A 44 -0.72 -9.45 5.88
N ASN A 45 -0.84 -8.15 6.17
CA ASN A 45 -0.80 -7.06 5.18
C ASN A 45 0.54 -6.28 5.23
N GLN A 46 1.63 -6.98 5.56
CA GLN A 46 2.94 -6.38 5.85
C GLN A 46 3.50 -5.56 4.70
N PHE A 47 3.20 -5.93 3.45
CA PHE A 47 3.71 -5.22 2.27
C PHE A 47 3.12 -3.81 2.15
N ALA A 48 1.79 -3.68 2.26
CA ALA A 48 1.12 -2.39 2.26
C ALA A 48 1.49 -1.55 3.50
N ASP A 49 1.67 -2.19 4.66
CA ASP A 49 2.11 -1.50 5.90
C ASP A 49 3.53 -0.93 5.78
N ALA A 50 4.45 -1.69 5.18
CA ALA A 50 5.82 -1.23 4.91
C ALA A 50 5.83 -0.07 3.92
N LEU A 51 5.05 -0.15 2.83
CA LEU A 51 4.92 0.96 1.87
C LEU A 51 4.33 2.22 2.51
N ALA A 52 3.28 2.10 3.31
CA ALA A 52 2.69 3.24 4.02
C ALA A 52 3.69 3.86 5.01
N SER A 53 4.48 3.02 5.70
CA SER A 53 5.53 3.48 6.61
C SER A 53 6.64 4.24 5.86
N LEU A 54 7.14 3.69 4.75
CA LEU A 54 8.13 4.36 3.89
C LEU A 54 7.59 5.69 3.35
N ALA A 55 6.36 5.70 2.81
CA ALA A 55 5.73 6.91 2.30
C ALA A 55 5.56 7.98 3.38
N SER A 56 5.34 7.59 4.64
CA SER A 56 5.24 8.54 5.76
C SER A 56 6.59 9.19 6.13
N MET A 57 7.70 8.51 5.83
CA MET A 57 9.05 9.00 6.10
C MET A 57 9.57 9.93 5.00
N VAL A 58 9.01 9.85 3.79
CA VAL A 58 9.46 10.61 2.63
C VAL A 58 8.64 11.91 2.51
N SER A 59 9.34 13.05 2.42
CA SER A 59 8.69 14.33 2.09
C SER A 59 8.46 14.42 0.57
N ILE A 60 7.28 14.00 0.12
CA ILE A 60 6.89 14.12 -1.30
C ILE A 60 6.41 15.55 -1.55
N THR A 61 7.19 16.36 -2.26
CA THR A 61 6.73 17.65 -2.79
C THR A 61 6.07 17.44 -4.15
N LYS A 62 5.22 18.38 -4.55
CA LYS A 62 4.43 18.29 -5.78
C LYS A 62 5.29 18.25 -7.05
N GLU A 63 6.55 18.72 -6.95
CA GLU A 63 7.52 18.73 -8.03
C GLU A 63 8.44 17.49 -8.06
N ASN A 64 8.41 16.64 -7.04
CA ASN A 64 9.20 15.41 -7.05
C ASN A 64 8.58 14.44 -8.04
N LEU A 65 9.33 14.11 -9.09
CA LEU A 65 9.05 12.97 -9.96
C LEU A 65 8.80 11.76 -9.05
N ILE A 66 7.59 11.18 -9.13
CA ILE A 66 7.27 9.94 -8.45
C ILE A 66 8.14 8.88 -9.11
N GLU A 67 9.31 8.60 -8.54
CA GLU A 67 10.10 7.45 -8.96
C GLU A 67 9.26 6.20 -8.66
N PRO A 68 8.99 5.35 -9.66
CA PRO A 68 8.25 4.13 -9.45
C PRO A 68 9.03 3.22 -8.51
N VAL A 69 8.34 2.65 -7.52
CA VAL A 69 8.94 1.62 -6.67
C VAL A 69 8.96 0.32 -7.47
N GLU A 70 10.14 -0.15 -7.83
CA GLU A 70 10.33 -1.46 -8.45
C GLU A 70 10.18 -2.56 -7.39
N ILE A 71 9.37 -3.58 -7.71
CA ILE A 71 9.08 -4.69 -6.82
C ILE A 71 9.53 -5.96 -7.54
N GLU A 72 10.52 -6.66 -6.97
CA GLU A 72 10.95 -7.97 -7.42
C GLU A 72 10.49 -9.05 -6.45
N ILE A 73 9.97 -10.15 -6.98
CA ILE A 73 9.59 -11.33 -6.19
C ILE A 73 10.77 -12.28 -6.19
N ALA A 74 11.41 -12.45 -5.03
CA ALA A 74 12.43 -13.47 -4.85
C ALA A 74 11.77 -14.82 -4.56
N GLU A 75 12.09 -15.83 -5.36
CA GLU A 75 11.67 -17.23 -5.16
C GLU A 75 12.40 -17.90 -3.97
N GLY A 76 13.47 -17.28 -3.45
CA GLY A 76 14.29 -17.80 -2.37
C GLY A 76 13.89 -17.32 -0.98
N PRO A 77 14.33 -18.00 0.10
CA PRO A 77 14.08 -17.56 1.46
C PRO A 77 14.71 -16.19 1.74
N ALA A 78 13.99 -15.31 2.46
CA ALA A 78 14.47 -13.96 2.81
C ALA A 78 15.80 -13.93 3.60
N HIS A 79 16.21 -15.06 4.19
CA HIS A 79 17.46 -15.18 4.95
C HIS A 79 18.68 -15.60 4.10
N CYS A 80 18.50 -15.87 2.80
CA CYS A 80 19.56 -16.37 1.91
C CYS A 80 20.32 -15.26 1.16
N ASN A 81 20.08 -13.99 1.46
CA ASN A 81 20.88 -12.90 0.89
C ASN A 81 22.25 -12.88 1.56
N SER A 82 23.16 -13.71 1.03
CA SER A 82 24.57 -13.72 1.38
C SER A 82 25.12 -12.31 1.19
N ILE A 83 25.53 -11.68 2.29
CA ILE A 83 26.32 -10.46 2.24
C ILE A 83 27.65 -10.90 1.62
N GLU A 84 27.90 -10.61 0.35
CA GLU A 84 29.22 -10.77 -0.24
C GLU A 84 30.17 -9.80 0.47
N THR A 85 30.82 -10.29 1.52
CA THR A 85 31.98 -9.63 2.10
C THR A 85 33.06 -9.67 1.03
N SER A 86 33.30 -8.53 0.38
CA SER A 86 34.48 -8.37 -0.48
C SER A 86 35.71 -8.68 0.36
N GLU A 87 36.36 -9.81 0.10
CA GLU A 87 37.67 -10.10 0.66
C GLU A 87 38.64 -9.02 0.17
N ALA A 88 39.08 -8.16 1.08
CA ALA A 88 40.30 -7.40 0.88
C ALA A 88 41.46 -8.41 0.87
N LYS A 89 42.00 -8.67 -0.32
CA LYS A 89 43.24 -9.45 -0.52
C LYS A 89 44.45 -8.64 0.03
N PRO A 90 45.50 -9.31 0.53
CA PRO A 90 46.38 -8.86 1.62
C PRO A 90 47.35 -7.74 1.24
#